data_AF-A0A5J5HHV0-F1
#
_entry.id   AF-A0A5J5HHV0-F1
#
_cell.length_a   1.000
_cell.length_b   1.000
_cell.length_c   1.000
_cell.angle_alpha   90.00
_cell.angle_beta   90.00
_cell.angle_gamma   90.00
#
_symmetry.space_group_name_H-M   'P 1'
#
loop_
_entity.id
_entity.type
_entity.pdbx_description
1 polymer ?
#
loop_
_entity_poly.entity_id
_entity_poly.type
_entity_poly.pdbx_seq_one_letter_code
_entity_poly.pdbx_strand_id
1 'polypeptide(L)'
;MMEEGNFDGLIVSEKEFKVLKDLYNYRSLTTEQIKRKYFSDSKYYVDRALYRLRSRKIITSSVFKGSRGKGKKGHTVHRLTETGLECLTRHGMSVEVQQPVQLYVRPTQIHYLTMANDVMVDLTLAGWEVWDSRKVKREYNLDRQMNIAGLLINPEGKRFGYYVLDSAATIQLLGKIQAEIKDNYPRIKNFIIFTKGQRSYEQFMEYSFNPPNKRVANRLIEQKPIYTGYDLKVVSSRTGRRLLQKYPSKSEWIHALSNHLGFEVINETIQEDETRQSFPTVVKYKDEEMYFVDLLDSDITQIRHIQNYSNQSYQWEKRKLLVTNYSFLKEYQRIEDNPFLIEKLDMNLSDIAELLFPETIQ
;
A
#
# COMPACT_ATOMS: atom_id res chain seq x y z
N MET A 1 0.39 -8.55 -46.94
CA MET A 1 1.42 -9.60 -46.90
C MET A 1 2.67 -8.97 -46.31
N MET A 2 2.88 -9.16 -45.00
CA MET A 2 4.14 -8.80 -44.35
C MET A 2 5.03 -10.04 -44.40
N GLU A 3 6.25 -9.87 -44.88
CA GLU A 3 7.26 -10.91 -44.97
C GLU A 3 7.53 -11.52 -43.59
N GLU A 4 7.37 -12.84 -43.50
CA GLU A 4 7.81 -13.64 -42.37
C GLU A 4 9.34 -13.69 -42.35
N GLY A 5 9.94 -12.67 -41.74
CA GLY A 5 11.31 -12.74 -41.29
C GLY A 5 11.44 -13.87 -40.26
N ASN A 6 12.19 -14.90 -40.61
CA ASN A 6 12.47 -16.04 -39.74
C ASN A 6 13.38 -15.57 -38.57
N PHE A 7 12.77 -15.18 -37.44
CA PHE A 7 13.45 -14.64 -36.24
C PHE A 7 13.48 -15.68 -35.09
N ASP A 8 14.22 -16.76 -35.30
CA ASP A 8 14.12 -18.01 -34.52
C ASP A 8 14.58 -17.94 -33.02
N GLY A 9 14.94 -16.77 -32.50
CA GLY A 9 15.50 -16.60 -31.15
C GLY A 9 14.64 -15.84 -30.13
N LEU A 10 13.67 -15.04 -30.59
CA LEU A 10 12.97 -14.06 -29.75
C LEU A 10 11.46 -14.30 -29.64
N ILE A 11 10.94 -15.37 -30.23
CA ILE A 11 9.53 -15.75 -30.07
C ILE A 11 9.30 -16.23 -28.64
N VAL A 12 8.43 -15.52 -27.91
CA VAL A 12 8.00 -15.86 -26.55
C VAL A 12 6.51 -16.17 -26.53
N SER A 13 6.10 -17.06 -25.63
CA SER A 13 4.66 -17.30 -25.42
C SER A 13 3.97 -16.05 -24.86
N GLU A 14 2.66 -15.94 -25.02
CA GLU A 14 1.89 -14.80 -24.49
C GLU A 14 2.10 -14.59 -22.97
N LYS A 15 2.16 -15.69 -22.20
CA LYS A 15 2.45 -15.64 -20.76
C LYS A 15 3.86 -15.13 -20.48
N GLU A 16 4.86 -15.60 -21.22
CA GLU A 16 6.23 -15.11 -21.09
C GLU A 16 6.33 -13.63 -21.47
N PHE A 17 5.65 -13.20 -22.53
CA PHE A 17 5.57 -11.79 -22.91
C PHE A 17 4.98 -10.93 -21.79
N LYS A 18 3.89 -11.38 -21.15
CA LYS A 18 3.31 -10.73 -19.96
C LYS A 18 4.34 -10.61 -18.82
N VAL A 19 5.10 -11.68 -18.54
CA VAL A 19 6.20 -11.66 -17.55
C VAL A 19 7.26 -10.62 -17.91
N LEU A 20 7.66 -10.51 -19.18
CA LEU A 20 8.64 -9.52 -19.63
C LEU A 20 8.13 -8.09 -19.46
N LYS A 21 6.87 -7.82 -19.85
CA LYS A 21 6.21 -6.52 -19.66
C LYS A 21 6.22 -6.10 -18.19
N ASP A 22 5.94 -7.06 -17.31
CA ASP A 22 6.00 -6.84 -15.88
C ASP A 22 7.41 -6.62 -15.35
N LEU A 23 8.41 -7.39 -15.80
CA LEU A 23 9.80 -7.15 -15.43
C LEU A 23 10.30 -5.77 -15.87
N TYR A 24 9.76 -5.21 -16.95
CA TYR A 24 10.02 -3.83 -17.37
C TYR A 24 9.40 -2.81 -16.39
N ASN A 25 8.12 -3.00 -16.05
CA ASN A 25 7.38 -2.10 -15.17
C ASN A 25 7.91 -2.14 -13.72
N TYR A 26 8.07 -3.35 -13.17
CA TYR A 26 8.52 -3.60 -11.80
C TYR A 26 10.03 -3.57 -11.63
N ARG A 27 10.80 -3.54 -12.73
CA ARG A 27 12.28 -3.61 -12.83
C ARG A 27 12.92 -4.92 -12.35
N SER A 28 12.33 -5.56 -11.33
CA SER A 28 12.80 -6.80 -10.74
C SER A 28 11.67 -7.53 -10.04
N LEU A 29 11.45 -8.80 -10.37
CA LEU A 29 10.46 -9.64 -9.67
C LEU A 29 11.11 -10.89 -9.09
N THR A 30 10.62 -11.34 -7.95
CA THR A 30 11.00 -12.65 -7.40
C THR A 30 10.28 -13.77 -8.13
N THR A 31 10.83 -14.99 -8.09
CA THR A 31 10.14 -16.19 -8.61
C THR A 31 8.74 -16.35 -8.01
N GLU A 32 8.58 -16.08 -6.71
CA GLU A 32 7.28 -16.17 -6.03
C GLU A 32 6.28 -15.13 -6.55
N GLN A 33 6.70 -13.89 -6.78
CA GLN A 33 5.84 -12.85 -7.34
C GLN A 33 5.36 -13.21 -8.76
N ILE A 34 6.27 -13.68 -9.62
CA ILE A 34 5.94 -14.12 -10.97
C ILE A 34 4.98 -15.31 -10.92
N LYS A 35 5.24 -16.27 -10.02
CA LYS A 35 4.38 -17.43 -9.82
C LYS A 35 2.97 -17.01 -9.41
N ARG A 36 2.83 -16.17 -8.37
CA ARG A 36 1.52 -15.69 -7.89
C ARG A 36 0.71 -15.03 -9.01
N LYS A 37 1.36 -14.24 -9.87
CA LYS A 37 0.67 -13.46 -10.90
C LYS A 37 0.29 -14.24 -12.17
N TYR A 38 1.09 -15.22 -12.57
CA TYR A 38 0.94 -15.87 -13.89
C TYR A 38 0.86 -17.40 -13.87
N PHE A 39 1.21 -18.02 -12.74
CA PHE A 39 1.34 -19.47 -12.60
C PHE A 39 0.77 -19.93 -11.25
N SER A 40 -0.36 -19.36 -10.82
CA SER A 40 -1.05 -19.72 -9.57
C SER A 40 -1.27 -21.24 -9.47
N ASP A 41 -1.62 -21.85 -10.60
CA ASP A 41 -2.08 -23.25 -10.66
C ASP A 41 -0.93 -24.25 -10.85
N SER A 42 0.32 -23.78 -11.04
CA SER A 42 1.42 -24.72 -11.26
C SER A 42 2.82 -24.25 -10.85
N LYS A 43 3.44 -25.04 -9.96
CA LYS A 43 4.80 -24.81 -9.46
C LYS A 43 5.88 -25.10 -10.50
N TYR A 44 5.71 -26.11 -11.35
CA TYR A 44 6.77 -26.53 -12.28
C TYR A 44 6.89 -25.64 -13.52
N TYR A 45 5.79 -25.00 -13.94
CA TYR A 45 5.76 -24.23 -15.17
C TYR A 45 6.52 -22.90 -15.06
N VAL A 46 6.49 -22.25 -13.89
CA VAL A 46 7.22 -20.99 -13.68
C VAL A 46 8.73 -21.18 -13.83
N ASP A 47 9.29 -22.23 -13.22
CA ASP A 47 10.74 -22.48 -13.30
C ASP A 47 11.19 -22.82 -14.72
N ARG A 48 10.37 -23.58 -15.46
CA ARG A 48 10.62 -23.92 -16.87
C ARG A 48 10.57 -22.68 -17.76
N ALA A 49 9.55 -21.83 -17.61
CA ALA A 49 9.43 -20.58 -18.35
C ALA A 49 10.62 -19.65 -18.07
N LEU A 50 10.95 -19.44 -16.80
CA LEU A 50 12.08 -18.61 -16.40
C LEU A 50 13.43 -19.20 -16.85
N TYR A 51 13.57 -20.52 -16.91
CA TYR A 51 14.76 -21.17 -17.46
C TYR A 51 14.91 -20.88 -18.96
N ARG A 52 13.83 -21.01 -19.76
CA ARG A 52 13.87 -20.67 -21.20
C ARG A 52 14.24 -19.21 -21.45
N LEU A 53 13.64 -18.29 -20.69
CA LEU A 53 13.95 -16.85 -20.81
C LEU A 53 15.41 -16.56 -20.45
N ARG A 54 15.97 -17.26 -19.45
CA ARG A 54 17.39 -17.16 -19.09
C ARG A 54 18.32 -17.74 -20.13
N SER A 55 18.04 -18.94 -20.65
CA SER A 55 18.91 -19.62 -21.61
C SER A 55 19.02 -18.83 -22.92
N ARG A 56 17.96 -18.10 -23.28
CA ARG A 56 17.93 -17.15 -24.40
C ARG A 56 18.48 -15.75 -24.07
N LYS A 57 19.01 -15.55 -22.87
CA LYS A 57 19.55 -14.28 -22.37
C LYS A 57 18.55 -13.11 -22.38
N ILE A 58 17.24 -13.38 -22.40
CA ILE A 58 16.17 -12.36 -22.35
C ILE A 58 16.02 -11.81 -20.92
N ILE A 59 16.26 -12.65 -19.92
CA ILE A 59 16.30 -12.25 -18.51
C ILE A 59 17.60 -12.71 -17.85
N THR A 60 17.97 -12.01 -16.79
CA THR A 60 19.02 -12.44 -15.87
C THR A 60 18.43 -12.71 -14.48
N SER A 61 19.07 -13.62 -13.75
CA SER A 61 18.68 -13.96 -12.37
C SER A 61 19.84 -13.77 -11.42
N SER A 62 19.54 -13.27 -10.23
CA SER A 62 20.49 -13.26 -9.11
C SER A 62 19.81 -13.69 -7.82
N VAL A 63 20.60 -14.22 -6.88
CA VAL A 63 20.12 -14.58 -5.54
C VAL A 63 20.30 -13.36 -4.65
N PHE A 64 19.19 -12.84 -4.11
CA PHE A 64 19.22 -11.78 -3.11
C PHE A 64 19.64 -12.37 -1.76
N LYS A 65 20.95 -12.40 -1.50
CA LYS A 65 21.53 -12.97 -0.27
C LYS A 65 20.99 -12.25 0.97
N GLY A 66 20.73 -13.01 2.04
CA GLY A 66 20.25 -12.48 3.32
C GLY A 66 18.73 -12.25 3.40
N SER A 67 18.00 -12.37 2.28
CA SER A 67 16.55 -12.12 2.23
C SER A 67 15.69 -13.08 3.06
N ARG A 68 16.23 -14.24 3.46
CA ARG A 68 15.54 -15.26 4.27
C ARG A 68 16.22 -15.50 5.63
N GLY A 69 17.10 -14.58 6.05
CA GLY A 69 17.90 -14.73 7.27
C GLY A 69 19.21 -15.50 7.05
N LYS A 70 20.04 -15.57 8.10
CA LYS A 70 21.35 -16.25 8.07
C LYS A 70 21.19 -17.74 7.75
N GLY A 71 22.04 -18.27 6.88
CA GLY A 71 22.09 -19.69 6.53
C GLY A 71 21.06 -20.19 5.51
N LYS A 72 20.07 -19.38 5.12
CA LYS A 72 19.06 -19.77 4.10
C LYS A 72 19.39 -19.21 2.73
N LYS A 73 19.13 -20.00 1.67
CA LYS A 73 19.22 -19.52 0.28
C LYS A 73 18.23 -18.38 0.09
N GLY A 74 18.74 -17.22 -0.34
CA GLY A 74 17.92 -16.04 -0.59
C GLY A 74 16.89 -16.24 -1.71
N HIS A 75 15.98 -15.28 -1.85
CA HIS A 75 15.03 -15.25 -2.95
C HIS A 75 15.77 -15.02 -4.27
N THR A 76 15.36 -15.74 -5.31
CA THR A 76 15.84 -15.46 -6.67
C THR A 76 15.04 -14.30 -7.23
N VAL A 77 15.75 -13.29 -7.72
CA VAL A 77 15.19 -12.12 -8.41
C VAL A 77 15.55 -12.17 -9.88
N HIS A 78 14.61 -11.75 -10.72
CA HIS A 78 14.70 -11.75 -12.17
C HIS A 78 14.63 -10.33 -12.70
N ARG A 79 15.36 -10.03 -13.76
CA ARG A 79 15.37 -8.72 -14.44
C ARG A 79 15.51 -8.88 -15.95
N LEU A 80 15.05 -7.89 -16.69
CA LEU A 80 15.30 -7.81 -18.12
C LEU A 80 16.78 -7.54 -18.41
N THR A 81 17.26 -8.15 -19.49
CA THR A 81 18.51 -7.78 -20.15
C THR A 81 18.21 -6.83 -21.31
N GLU A 82 19.26 -6.40 -22.02
CA GLU A 82 19.13 -5.64 -23.27
C GLU A 82 18.35 -6.43 -24.33
N THR A 83 18.69 -7.71 -24.50
CA THR A 83 17.95 -8.64 -25.36
C THR A 83 16.49 -8.76 -24.95
N GLY A 84 16.18 -8.68 -23.65
CA GLY A 84 14.82 -8.64 -23.15
C GLY A 84 14.03 -7.39 -23.56
N LEU A 85 14.68 -6.23 -23.62
CA LEU A 85 14.04 -4.99 -24.10
C LEU A 85 13.82 -5.00 -25.60
N GLU A 86 14.79 -5.53 -26.34
CA GLU A 86 14.65 -5.73 -27.78
C GLU A 86 13.49 -6.68 -28.08
N CYS A 87 13.37 -7.77 -27.29
CA CYS A 87 12.24 -8.68 -27.36
C CYS A 87 10.90 -7.94 -27.19
N LEU A 88 10.78 -7.07 -26.18
CA LEU A 88 9.56 -6.28 -25.95
C LEU A 88 9.24 -5.33 -27.12
N THR A 89 10.26 -4.64 -27.63
CA THR A 89 10.12 -3.68 -28.74
C THR A 89 9.64 -4.38 -30.01
N ARG A 90 10.19 -5.55 -30.32
CA ARG A 90 9.78 -6.37 -31.47
C ARG A 90 8.35 -6.90 -31.37
N HIS A 91 7.83 -7.08 -30.15
CA HIS A 91 6.44 -7.44 -29.90
C HIS A 91 5.50 -6.21 -29.83
N GLY A 92 5.93 -5.05 -30.33
CA GLY A 92 5.11 -3.85 -30.45
C GLY A 92 4.96 -3.05 -29.16
N MET A 93 5.71 -3.36 -28.09
CA MET A 93 5.69 -2.55 -26.87
C MET A 93 6.62 -1.35 -27.04
N SER A 94 6.07 -0.15 -26.86
CA SER A 94 6.89 1.07 -26.78
C SER A 94 7.70 1.05 -25.47
N VAL A 95 9.03 0.95 -25.61
CA VAL A 95 9.98 0.98 -24.50
C VAL A 95 10.55 2.39 -24.39
N GLU A 96 10.15 3.14 -23.37
CA GLU A 96 10.63 4.51 -23.13
C GLU A 96 12.08 4.57 -22.64
N VAL A 97 12.59 3.45 -22.11
CA VAL A 97 13.95 3.38 -21.57
C VAL A 97 14.95 3.29 -22.71
N GLN A 98 15.56 4.42 -23.04
CA GLN A 98 16.58 4.52 -24.09
C GLN A 98 17.92 3.85 -23.70
N GLN A 99 18.16 3.58 -22.42
CA GLN A 99 19.42 3.00 -21.94
C GLN A 99 19.21 1.88 -20.90
N PRO A 100 19.80 0.69 -21.10
CA PRO A 100 19.74 -0.46 -20.18
C PRO A 100 20.14 -0.14 -18.72
N VAL A 101 21.02 0.85 -18.52
CA VAL A 101 21.46 1.34 -17.20
C VAL A 101 20.28 1.79 -16.34
N GLN A 102 19.19 2.28 -16.94
CA GLN A 102 18.02 2.74 -16.20
C GLN A 102 17.19 1.60 -15.60
N LEU A 103 17.36 0.37 -16.10
CA LEU A 103 16.74 -0.83 -15.53
C LEU A 103 17.58 -1.44 -14.41
N TYR A 104 18.88 -1.11 -14.35
CA TYR A 104 19.73 -1.59 -13.29
C TYR A 104 19.22 -1.12 -11.93
N VAL A 105 19.05 -2.07 -11.01
CA VAL A 105 18.69 -1.82 -9.61
C VAL A 105 19.90 -2.19 -8.76
N ARG A 106 20.39 -1.22 -7.98
CA ARG A 106 21.52 -1.46 -7.05
C ARG A 106 21.14 -2.55 -6.05
N PRO A 107 22.06 -3.44 -5.65
CA PRO A 107 21.77 -4.51 -4.68
C PRO A 107 21.08 -4.03 -3.40
N THR A 108 21.48 -2.86 -2.89
CA THR A 108 20.89 -2.24 -1.69
C THR A 108 19.43 -1.81 -1.87
N GLN A 109 19.00 -1.56 -3.11
CA GLN A 109 17.62 -1.14 -3.44
C GLN A 109 16.70 -2.34 -3.73
N ILE A 110 17.26 -3.53 -3.99
CA ILE A 110 16.47 -4.72 -4.33
C ILE A 110 15.47 -5.03 -3.23
N HIS A 111 15.89 -4.95 -1.97
CA HIS A 111 15.03 -5.22 -0.82
C HIS A 111 13.74 -4.39 -0.86
N TYR A 112 13.88 -3.07 -0.80
CA TYR A 112 12.75 -2.15 -0.84
C TYR A 112 11.93 -2.26 -2.14
N LEU A 113 12.59 -2.47 -3.28
CA LEU A 113 11.90 -2.69 -4.56
C LEU A 113 11.04 -3.95 -4.52
N THR A 114 11.57 -5.07 -4.03
CA THR A 114 10.78 -6.32 -3.92
C THR A 114 9.61 -6.16 -2.96
N MET A 115 9.76 -5.38 -1.90
CA MET A 115 8.68 -5.06 -0.97
C MET A 115 7.61 -4.18 -1.59
N ALA A 116 7.99 -3.17 -2.38
CA ALA A 116 7.05 -2.37 -3.15
C ALA A 116 6.31 -3.24 -4.18
N ASN A 117 7.03 -4.10 -4.89
CA ASN A 117 6.44 -4.98 -5.90
C ASN A 117 5.48 -6.02 -5.28
N ASP A 118 5.70 -6.43 -4.03
CA ASP A 118 4.75 -7.26 -3.29
C ASP A 118 3.40 -6.54 -3.07
N VAL A 119 3.39 -5.22 -2.86
CA VAL A 119 2.14 -4.42 -2.82
C VAL A 119 1.53 -4.36 -4.21
N MET A 120 2.33 -3.97 -5.20
CA MET A 120 1.81 -3.73 -6.54
C MET A 120 1.24 -5.00 -7.20
N VAL A 121 1.95 -6.14 -7.11
CA VAL A 121 1.50 -7.42 -7.68
C VAL A 121 0.17 -7.83 -7.07
N ASP A 122 0.11 -7.79 -5.73
CA ASP A 122 -1.05 -8.23 -4.96
C ASP A 122 -2.28 -7.35 -5.27
N LEU A 123 -2.13 -6.03 -5.33
CA LEU A 123 -3.24 -5.13 -5.63
C LEU A 123 -3.63 -5.10 -7.11
N THR A 124 -2.68 -5.30 -8.03
CA THR A 124 -3.01 -5.44 -9.46
C THR A 124 -3.92 -6.65 -9.71
N LEU A 125 -3.71 -7.75 -8.98
CA LEU A 125 -4.58 -8.93 -9.05
C LEU A 125 -6.00 -8.66 -8.52
N ALA A 126 -6.16 -7.66 -7.65
CA ALA A 126 -7.44 -7.21 -7.11
C ALA A 126 -8.07 -6.06 -7.92
N GLY A 127 -7.60 -5.80 -9.14
CA GLY A 127 -8.18 -4.78 -10.02
C GLY A 127 -7.71 -3.34 -9.76
N TRP A 128 -6.75 -3.13 -8.87
CA TRP A 128 -6.17 -1.79 -8.67
C TRP A 128 -5.26 -1.42 -9.85
N GLU A 129 -5.32 -0.16 -10.29
CA GLU A 129 -4.30 0.38 -11.17
C GLU A 129 -3.10 0.81 -10.31
N VAL A 130 -1.89 0.42 -10.74
CA VAL A 130 -0.67 0.66 -9.96
C VAL A 130 0.41 1.28 -10.82
N TRP A 131 0.97 2.39 -10.36
CA TRP A 131 2.10 3.06 -10.99
C TRP A 131 3.37 2.87 -10.16
N ASP A 132 4.49 2.64 -10.83
CA ASP A 132 5.78 2.57 -10.17
C ASP A 132 6.28 3.97 -9.77
N SER A 133 7.29 4.02 -8.90
CA SER A 133 7.91 5.29 -8.48
C SER A 133 8.39 6.17 -9.64
N ARG A 134 8.80 5.61 -10.79
CA ARG A 134 9.31 6.40 -11.92
C ARG A 134 8.18 7.17 -12.59
N LYS A 135 7.07 6.48 -12.89
CA LYS A 135 5.88 7.09 -13.50
C LYS A 135 5.32 8.18 -12.58
N VAL A 136 5.19 7.89 -11.28
CA VAL A 136 4.68 8.85 -10.30
C VAL A 136 5.56 10.09 -10.20
N LYS A 137 6.88 9.91 -10.10
CA LYS A 137 7.81 11.04 -10.01
C LYS A 137 7.81 11.91 -11.26
N ARG A 138 7.64 11.31 -12.44
CA ARG A 138 7.50 12.05 -13.70
C ARG A 138 6.18 12.81 -13.74
N GLU A 139 5.06 12.13 -13.48
CA GLU A 139 3.72 12.70 -13.57
C GLU A 139 3.55 13.89 -12.61
N TYR A 140 3.98 13.73 -11.36
CA TYR A 140 3.82 14.75 -10.32
C TYR A 140 5.02 15.70 -10.19
N ASN A 141 5.99 15.62 -11.11
CA ASN A 141 7.24 16.38 -11.10
C ASN A 141 7.92 16.38 -9.70
N LEU A 142 8.14 15.17 -9.18
CA LEU A 142 8.73 14.92 -7.87
C LEU A 142 10.24 14.72 -7.99
N ASP A 143 10.97 14.98 -6.91
CA ASP A 143 12.41 14.72 -6.86
C ASP A 143 12.69 13.21 -7.07
N ARG A 144 13.65 12.93 -7.96
CA ARG A 144 14.13 11.57 -8.26
C ARG A 144 14.60 10.82 -7.01
N GLN A 145 15.10 11.54 -6.01
CA GLN A 145 15.61 11.00 -4.74
C GLN A 145 14.54 10.76 -3.66
N MET A 146 13.26 11.08 -3.93
CA MET A 146 12.17 10.76 -3.00
C MET A 146 12.01 9.25 -2.80
N ASN A 147 11.51 8.86 -1.64
CA ASN A 147 11.32 7.46 -1.25
C ASN A 147 9.96 6.89 -1.65
N ILE A 148 9.07 7.69 -2.25
CA ILE A 148 7.76 7.21 -2.71
C ILE A 148 7.92 5.96 -3.59
N ALA A 149 7.22 4.89 -3.21
CA ALA A 149 7.33 3.59 -3.87
C ALA A 149 6.51 3.54 -5.16
N GLY A 150 5.38 4.26 -5.18
CA GLY A 150 4.50 4.37 -6.32
C GLY A 150 3.16 5.00 -5.96
N LEU A 151 2.17 4.77 -6.81
CA LEU A 151 0.79 5.25 -6.65
C LEU A 151 -0.16 4.07 -6.84
N LEU A 152 -1.11 3.95 -5.93
CA LEU A 152 -2.21 2.99 -5.98
C LEU A 152 -3.48 3.74 -6.34
N ILE A 153 -4.24 3.23 -7.30
CA ILE A 153 -5.52 3.79 -7.72
C ILE A 153 -6.54 2.69 -7.50
N ASN A 154 -7.48 2.92 -6.59
CA ASN A 154 -8.53 1.95 -6.32
C ASN A 154 -9.54 1.90 -7.50
N PRO A 155 -10.42 0.90 -7.56
CA PRO A 155 -11.42 0.79 -8.64
C PRO A 155 -12.35 2.01 -8.76
N GLU A 156 -12.52 2.79 -7.69
CA GLU A 156 -13.32 4.03 -7.67
C GLU A 156 -12.52 5.26 -8.18
N GLY A 157 -11.24 5.09 -8.52
CA GLY A 157 -10.37 6.16 -9.01
C GLY A 157 -9.67 6.99 -7.92
N LYS A 158 -9.88 6.69 -6.64
CA LYS A 158 -9.17 7.34 -5.52
C LYS A 158 -7.69 6.96 -5.55
N ARG A 159 -6.84 7.98 -5.59
CA ARG A 159 -5.39 7.86 -5.74
C ARG A 159 -4.68 7.96 -4.39
N PHE A 160 -3.76 7.04 -4.14
CA PHE A 160 -2.94 6.96 -2.92
C PHE A 160 -1.46 6.89 -3.28
N GLY A 161 -0.67 7.87 -2.85
CA GLY A 161 0.79 7.70 -2.82
C GLY A 161 1.15 6.67 -1.76
N TYR A 162 2.04 5.72 -2.07
CA TYR A 162 2.37 4.71 -1.07
C TYR A 162 3.87 4.59 -0.80
N TYR A 163 4.16 4.21 0.44
CA TYR A 163 5.48 3.92 0.95
C TYR A 163 5.49 2.52 1.55
N VAL A 164 6.68 1.91 1.59
CA VAL A 164 6.87 0.64 2.29
C VAL A 164 8.04 0.74 3.25
N LEU A 165 7.78 0.41 4.51
CA LEU A 165 8.76 0.40 5.59
C LEU A 165 9.14 -1.04 5.93
N ASP A 166 10.43 -1.28 6.07
CA ASP A 166 10.96 -2.54 6.61
C ASP A 166 10.85 -2.57 8.15
N SER A 167 11.10 -3.71 8.79
CA SER A 167 10.87 -3.90 10.23
C SER A 167 11.72 -3.06 11.18
N ALA A 168 12.80 -2.48 10.67
CA ALA A 168 13.67 -1.59 11.43
C ALA A 168 13.92 -0.30 10.64
N ALA A 169 12.85 0.39 10.24
CA ALA A 169 12.97 1.70 9.63
C ALA A 169 13.71 2.67 10.57
N THR A 170 14.71 3.37 10.03
CA THR A 170 15.48 4.33 10.82
C THR A 170 14.70 5.62 11.01
N ILE A 171 14.91 6.32 12.13
CA ILE A 171 14.24 7.61 12.41
C ILE A 171 14.50 8.62 11.29
N GLN A 172 15.70 8.60 10.69
CA GLN A 172 16.04 9.46 9.56
C GLN A 172 15.17 9.17 8.33
N LEU A 173 14.90 7.89 8.03
CA LEU A 173 14.01 7.52 6.94
C LEU A 173 12.56 7.94 7.23
N LEU A 174 12.08 7.70 8.45
CA LEU A 174 10.73 8.11 8.87
C LEU A 174 10.53 9.63 8.73
N GLY A 175 11.47 10.42 9.27
CA GLY A 175 11.43 11.88 9.15
C GLY A 175 11.51 12.36 7.70
N LYS A 176 12.29 11.69 6.85
CA LYS A 176 12.34 12.00 5.40
C LYS A 176 11.00 11.70 4.72
N ILE A 177 10.39 10.55 4.97
CA ILE A 177 9.10 10.18 4.37
C ILE A 177 7.99 11.15 4.83
N GLN A 178 7.97 11.53 6.11
CA GLN A 178 6.99 12.51 6.58
C GLN A 178 7.19 13.90 5.95
N ALA A 179 8.43 14.35 5.79
CA ALA A 179 8.71 15.59 5.07
C ALA A 179 8.22 15.48 3.62
N GLU A 180 8.52 14.38 2.93
CA GLU A 180 8.04 14.11 1.57
C GLU A 180 6.51 14.16 1.47
N ILE A 181 5.77 13.60 2.44
CA ILE A 181 4.31 13.67 2.50
C ILE A 181 3.84 15.12 2.72
N LYS A 182 4.41 15.82 3.70
CA LYS A 182 4.08 17.22 4.02
C LYS A 182 4.32 18.17 2.84
N ASP A 183 5.36 17.91 2.06
CA ASP A 183 5.71 18.78 0.93
C ASP A 183 4.86 18.49 -0.31
N ASN A 184 4.29 17.27 -0.41
CA ASN A 184 3.63 16.81 -1.65
C ASN A 184 2.13 16.50 -1.51
N TYR A 185 1.53 16.62 -0.32
CA TYR A 185 0.09 16.42 -0.15
C TYR A 185 -0.81 17.30 -1.04
N PRO A 186 -0.41 18.53 -1.47
CA PRO A 186 -1.22 19.29 -2.42
C PRO A 186 -1.32 18.63 -3.80
N ARG A 187 -0.35 17.79 -4.17
CA ARG A 187 -0.30 17.07 -5.46
C ARG A 187 -0.85 15.65 -5.35
N ILE A 188 -0.52 14.96 -4.27
CA ILE A 188 -0.97 13.61 -3.96
C ILE A 188 -1.75 13.68 -2.65
N LYS A 189 -3.08 13.69 -2.72
CA LYS A 189 -3.92 13.96 -1.55
C LYS A 189 -3.82 12.86 -0.49
N ASN A 190 -3.97 11.60 -0.89
CA ASN A 190 -4.06 10.47 0.04
C ASN A 190 -2.76 9.66 0.07
N PHE A 191 -2.46 9.06 1.23
CA PHE A 191 -1.27 8.21 1.39
C PHE A 191 -1.56 6.92 2.15
N ILE A 192 -0.85 5.85 1.78
CA ILE A 192 -0.83 4.57 2.49
C ILE A 192 0.62 4.17 2.80
N ILE A 193 0.91 3.90 4.07
CA ILE A 193 2.22 3.44 4.52
C ILE A 193 2.10 1.98 4.92
N PHE A 194 2.74 1.10 4.14
CA PHE A 194 2.81 -0.33 4.46
C PHE A 194 4.02 -0.62 5.33
N THR A 195 3.80 -1.10 6.56
CA THR A 195 4.88 -1.39 7.50
C THR A 195 5.09 -2.89 7.66
N LYS A 196 6.34 -3.36 7.59
CA LYS A 196 6.66 -4.72 7.98
C LYS A 196 6.95 -4.74 9.48
N GLY A 197 6.18 -5.48 10.26
CA GLY A 197 6.43 -5.63 11.69
C GLY A 197 6.01 -4.43 12.54
N GLN A 198 5.76 -4.73 13.81
CA GLN A 198 5.13 -3.83 14.78
C GLN A 198 6.01 -2.62 15.12
N ARG A 199 7.33 -2.81 15.28
CA ARG A 199 8.24 -1.71 15.64
C ARG A 199 8.18 -0.53 14.67
N SER A 200 8.23 -0.79 13.36
CA SER A 200 8.22 0.30 12.37
C SER A 200 6.84 0.93 12.21
N TYR A 201 5.78 0.18 12.51
CA TYR A 201 4.43 0.71 12.66
C TYR A 201 4.37 1.72 13.82
N GLU A 202 4.73 1.29 15.03
CA GLU A 202 4.71 2.12 16.25
C GLU A 202 5.61 3.34 16.10
N GLN A 203 6.82 3.17 15.57
CA GLN A 203 7.73 4.29 15.36
C GLN A 203 7.18 5.31 14.36
N PHE A 204 6.50 4.88 13.30
CA PHE A 204 5.88 5.81 12.35
C PHE A 204 4.70 6.53 12.99
N MET A 205 3.85 5.81 13.76
CA MET A 205 2.73 6.41 14.49
C MET A 205 3.22 7.42 15.53
N GLU A 206 4.16 7.03 16.38
CA GLU A 206 4.75 7.90 17.41
C GLU A 206 5.36 9.16 16.78
N TYR A 207 6.17 9.01 15.73
CA TYR A 207 6.76 10.15 15.05
C TYR A 207 5.70 11.02 14.33
N SER A 208 4.53 10.47 13.99
CA SER A 208 3.42 11.21 13.37
C SER A 208 2.65 12.09 14.35
N PHE A 209 2.47 11.62 15.58
CA PHE A 209 1.77 12.35 16.64
C PHE A 209 2.70 13.19 17.51
N ASN A 210 3.91 12.70 17.78
CA ASN A 210 4.89 13.32 18.68
C ASN A 210 6.26 13.41 17.98
N PRO A 211 6.39 14.19 16.89
CA PRO A 211 7.67 14.29 16.20
C PRO A 211 8.74 14.91 17.11
N PRO A 212 9.98 14.37 17.14
CA PRO A 212 11.04 14.88 17.98
C PRO A 212 11.51 16.26 17.52
N ASN A 213 12.02 17.05 18.46
CA ASN A 213 12.59 18.37 18.15
C ASN A 213 13.72 18.27 17.11
N LYS A 214 13.70 19.15 16.12
CA LYS A 214 14.71 19.23 15.07
C LYS A 214 15.78 20.25 15.45
N ARG A 215 17.05 19.85 15.42
CA ARG A 215 18.17 20.77 15.60
C ARG A 215 18.48 21.51 14.29
N VAL A 216 18.37 22.83 14.30
CA VAL A 216 18.73 23.71 13.16
C VAL A 216 19.59 24.85 13.70
N ALA A 217 20.81 25.01 13.17
CA ALA A 217 21.75 26.07 13.58
C ALA A 217 21.89 26.21 15.12
N ASN A 218 22.11 25.09 15.81
CA ASN A 218 22.20 24.99 17.28
C ASN A 218 20.94 25.35 18.09
N ARG A 219 19.78 25.51 17.46
CA ARG A 219 18.48 25.65 18.15
C ARG A 219 17.65 24.39 17.99
N LEU A 220 16.91 24.02 19.04
CA LEU A 220 15.88 22.99 18.97
C LEU A 220 14.58 23.64 18.51
N ILE A 221 14.04 23.15 17.39
CA ILE A 221 12.77 23.60 16.82
C ILE A 221 11.76 22.50 17.06
N GLU A 222 10.64 22.86 17.71
CA GLU A 222 9.51 21.98 17.88
C GLU A 222 8.89 21.64 16.51
N GLN A 223 8.68 20.36 16.26
CA GLN A 223 8.07 19.90 15.04
C GLN A 223 6.56 19.71 15.23
N LYS A 224 5.77 20.13 14.24
CA LYS A 224 4.33 19.90 14.27
C LYS A 224 3.98 18.47 13.85
N PRO A 225 2.98 17.83 14.49
CA PRO A 225 2.45 16.55 14.08
C PRO A 225 2.02 16.54 12.60
N ILE A 226 2.16 15.42 11.90
CA ILE A 226 1.86 15.36 10.45
C ILE A 226 0.36 15.48 10.17
N TYR A 227 -0.07 16.51 9.46
CA TYR A 227 -1.47 16.67 9.03
C TYR A 227 -1.49 16.98 7.54
N THR A 228 -2.30 16.24 6.78
CA THR A 228 -2.52 16.48 5.35
C THR A 228 -3.93 16.99 5.04
N GLY A 229 -4.88 16.80 5.97
CA GLY A 229 -6.32 17.02 5.73
C GLY A 229 -6.97 15.94 4.83
N TYR A 230 -6.22 14.89 4.47
CA TYR A 230 -6.65 13.80 3.61
C TYR A 230 -6.26 12.45 4.24
N ASP A 231 -6.74 11.32 3.70
CA ASP A 231 -6.44 9.99 4.24
C ASP A 231 -4.93 9.77 4.36
N LEU A 232 -4.47 9.42 5.57
CA LEU A 232 -3.08 9.08 5.87
C LEU A 232 -3.06 7.76 6.64
N LYS A 233 -3.10 6.67 5.90
CA LYS A 233 -3.27 5.31 6.44
C LYS A 233 -1.92 4.68 6.76
N VAL A 234 -1.82 3.99 7.88
CA VAL A 234 -0.64 3.22 8.27
C VAL A 234 -1.08 1.79 8.50
N VAL A 235 -0.64 0.87 7.66
CA VAL A 235 -1.15 -0.50 7.69
C VAL A 235 -0.01 -1.50 7.76
N SER A 236 -0.25 -2.62 8.45
CA SER A 236 0.62 -3.79 8.34
C SER A 236 0.71 -4.22 6.87
N SER A 237 1.92 -4.43 6.36
CA SER A 237 2.15 -4.83 4.97
C SER A 237 1.43 -6.12 4.60
N ARG A 238 1.28 -7.07 5.54
CA ARG A 238 0.55 -8.32 5.26
C ARG A 238 -0.95 -8.12 5.33
N THR A 239 -1.44 -7.54 6.42
CA THR A 239 -2.88 -7.38 6.66
C THR A 239 -3.49 -6.37 5.70
N GLY A 240 -2.88 -5.18 5.57
CA GLY A 240 -3.36 -4.11 4.70
C GLY A 240 -3.41 -4.51 3.23
N ARG A 241 -2.41 -5.25 2.71
CA ARG A 241 -2.48 -5.78 1.33
C ARG A 241 -3.66 -6.73 1.16
N ARG A 242 -3.86 -7.65 2.10
CA ARG A 242 -4.96 -8.63 2.02
C ARG A 242 -6.33 -7.97 2.17
N LEU A 243 -6.45 -6.97 3.04
CA LEU A 243 -7.63 -6.14 3.19
C LEU A 243 -7.98 -5.47 1.87
N LEU A 244 -7.05 -4.71 1.29
CA LEU A 244 -7.25 -3.98 0.03
C LEU A 244 -7.41 -4.89 -1.19
N GLN A 245 -6.92 -6.13 -1.11
CA GLN A 245 -7.16 -7.15 -2.13
C GLN A 245 -8.60 -7.68 -2.07
N LYS A 246 -9.10 -7.95 -0.87
CA LYS A 246 -10.42 -8.55 -0.68
C LYS A 246 -11.54 -7.52 -0.78
N TYR A 247 -11.29 -6.30 -0.30
CA TYR A 247 -12.23 -5.17 -0.30
C TYR A 247 -11.56 -3.97 -0.98
N PRO A 248 -11.62 -3.86 -2.32
CA PRO A 248 -11.00 -2.77 -3.06
C PRO A 248 -11.67 -1.40 -2.85
N SER A 249 -12.95 -1.38 -2.44
CA SER A 249 -13.73 -0.18 -2.15
C SER A 249 -13.95 0.02 -0.66
N LYS A 250 -14.18 1.28 -0.25
CA LYS A 250 -14.53 1.61 1.14
C LYS A 250 -15.91 1.03 1.50
N SER A 251 -16.85 1.07 0.56
CA SER A 251 -18.22 0.57 0.77
C SER A 251 -18.25 -0.94 1.01
N GLU A 252 -17.56 -1.74 0.19
CA GLU A 252 -17.47 -3.19 0.42
C GLU A 252 -16.90 -3.53 1.79
N TRP A 253 -15.88 -2.78 2.23
CA TRP A 253 -15.29 -2.98 3.55
C TRP A 253 -16.25 -2.61 4.68
N ILE A 254 -16.94 -1.47 4.59
CA ILE A 254 -17.94 -1.06 5.59
C ILE A 254 -19.07 -2.06 5.69
N HIS A 255 -19.58 -2.56 4.55
CA HIS A 255 -20.62 -3.58 4.55
C HIS A 255 -20.15 -4.92 5.13
N ALA A 256 -18.89 -5.29 4.90
CA ALA A 256 -18.31 -6.47 5.55
C ALA A 256 -18.25 -6.29 7.08
N LEU A 257 -17.84 -5.12 7.55
CA LEU A 257 -17.85 -4.78 8.98
C LEU A 257 -19.26 -4.72 9.56
N SER A 258 -20.23 -4.17 8.82
CA SER A 258 -21.61 -4.04 9.27
C SER A 258 -22.24 -5.41 9.54
N ASN A 259 -22.01 -6.35 8.61
CA ASN A 259 -22.47 -7.72 8.74
C ASN A 259 -21.80 -8.47 9.89
N HIS A 260 -20.50 -8.23 10.10
CA HIS A 260 -19.72 -8.90 11.15
C HIS A 260 -20.02 -8.37 12.56
N LEU A 261 -20.21 -7.05 12.68
CA LEU A 261 -20.34 -6.36 13.98
C LEU A 261 -21.80 -6.02 14.34
N GLY A 262 -22.76 -6.24 13.43
CA GLY A 262 -24.18 -6.09 13.70
C GLY A 262 -24.66 -4.64 13.77
N PHE A 263 -24.19 -3.79 12.86
CA PHE A 263 -24.73 -2.43 12.66
C PHE A 263 -25.33 -2.28 11.26
N GLU A 264 -26.23 -1.32 11.09
CA GLU A 264 -26.88 -1.01 9.80
C GLU A 264 -26.26 0.25 9.19
N VAL A 265 -25.92 0.21 7.90
CA VAL A 265 -25.38 1.37 7.18
C VAL A 265 -26.52 2.24 6.67
N ILE A 266 -26.62 3.49 7.15
CA ILE A 266 -27.63 4.45 6.70
C ILE A 266 -27.11 5.26 5.51
N ASN A 267 -25.88 5.77 5.64
CA ASN A 267 -25.22 6.57 4.60
C ASN A 267 -23.70 6.43 4.73
N GLU A 268 -22.99 6.49 3.60
CA GLU A 268 -21.52 6.39 3.55
C GLU A 268 -20.82 7.70 3.19
N THR A 269 -21.57 8.71 2.76
CA THR A 269 -21.06 10.00 2.27
C THR A 269 -21.76 11.17 2.93
N ILE A 270 -21.09 12.32 3.00
CA ILE A 270 -21.75 13.57 3.42
C ILE A 270 -22.66 14.01 2.28
N GLN A 271 -23.95 14.21 2.56
CA GLN A 271 -24.90 14.69 1.55
C GLN A 271 -24.57 16.14 1.19
N GLU A 272 -24.80 16.55 -0.07
CA GLU A 272 -24.38 17.87 -0.57
C GLU A 272 -25.03 19.05 0.19
N ASP A 273 -26.20 18.83 0.76
CA ASP A 273 -26.99 19.76 1.57
C ASP A 273 -26.63 19.75 3.06
N GLU A 274 -25.86 18.76 3.51
CA GLU A 274 -25.52 18.58 4.92
C GLU A 274 -24.24 19.35 5.28
N THR A 275 -24.43 20.53 5.88
CA THR A 275 -23.33 21.41 6.30
C THR A 275 -22.77 21.08 7.67
N ARG A 276 -23.44 20.22 8.45
CA ARG A 276 -23.13 20.00 9.87
C ARG A 276 -22.53 18.64 10.16
N GLN A 277 -22.26 17.81 9.15
CA GLN A 277 -21.80 16.45 9.36
C GLN A 277 -20.27 16.37 9.48
N SER A 278 -19.79 15.98 10.67
CA SER A 278 -18.35 15.84 10.93
C SER A 278 -17.71 14.60 10.28
N PHE A 279 -18.47 13.53 10.10
CA PHE A 279 -17.96 12.25 9.57
C PHE A 279 -18.85 11.71 8.45
N PRO A 280 -18.29 11.10 7.40
CA PRO A 280 -19.05 10.74 6.20
C PRO A 280 -20.01 9.58 6.39
N THR A 281 -19.68 8.62 7.27
CA THR A 281 -20.46 7.39 7.40
C THR A 281 -21.39 7.47 8.61
N VAL A 282 -22.69 7.29 8.38
CA VAL A 282 -23.74 7.25 9.40
C VAL A 282 -24.31 5.83 9.44
N VAL A 283 -24.44 5.30 10.65
CA VAL A 283 -24.92 3.94 10.91
C VAL A 283 -25.97 3.94 12.02
N LYS A 284 -26.78 2.88 12.07
CA LYS A 284 -27.66 2.58 13.20
C LYS A 284 -27.08 1.42 14.00
N TYR A 285 -26.90 1.61 15.30
CA TYR A 285 -26.41 0.57 16.21
C TYR A 285 -27.15 0.68 17.55
N LYS A 286 -27.72 -0.43 18.04
CA LYS A 286 -28.56 -0.48 19.25
C LYS A 286 -29.69 0.58 19.24
N ASP A 287 -30.36 0.71 18.10
CA ASP A 287 -31.43 1.70 17.86
C ASP A 287 -31.04 3.18 17.96
N GLU A 288 -29.75 3.50 17.98
CA GLU A 288 -29.22 4.86 17.96
C GLU A 288 -28.47 5.15 16.65
N GLU A 289 -28.67 6.34 16.08
CA GLU A 289 -27.87 6.83 14.95
C GLU A 289 -26.51 7.34 15.43
N MET A 290 -25.45 6.84 14.82
CA MET A 290 -24.07 7.16 15.16
C MET A 290 -23.24 7.43 13.91
N TYR A 291 -22.13 8.15 14.06
CA TYR A 291 -21.09 8.17 13.03
C TYR A 291 -20.22 6.94 13.15
N PHE A 292 -20.02 6.22 12.06
CA PHE A 292 -19.09 5.12 12.01
C PHE A 292 -17.69 5.60 11.62
N VAL A 293 -16.69 5.27 12.43
CA VAL A 293 -15.29 5.56 12.13
C VAL A 293 -14.48 4.27 12.21
N ASP A 294 -13.94 3.87 11.06
CA ASP A 294 -13.02 2.74 10.94
C ASP A 294 -11.59 3.18 11.21
N LEU A 295 -10.95 2.57 12.23
CA LEU A 295 -9.54 2.78 12.55
C LEU A 295 -8.68 1.53 12.37
N LEU A 296 -9.18 0.50 11.68
CA LEU A 296 -8.44 -0.74 11.42
C LEU A 296 -7.31 -0.52 10.41
N ASP A 297 -7.43 0.48 9.54
CA ASP A 297 -6.35 0.93 8.67
C ASP A 297 -5.46 2.02 9.28
N SER A 298 -5.72 2.36 10.54
CA SER A 298 -5.00 3.36 11.34
C SER A 298 -4.83 4.70 10.62
N ASP A 299 -5.90 5.20 10.00
CA ASP A 299 -5.90 6.53 9.38
C ASP A 299 -5.63 7.63 10.43
N ILE A 300 -4.44 8.24 10.36
CA ILE A 300 -3.99 9.30 11.26
C ILE A 300 -4.93 10.50 11.20
N THR A 301 -5.52 10.79 10.03
CA THR A 301 -6.44 11.92 9.86
C THR A 301 -7.75 11.65 10.58
N GLN A 302 -8.29 10.42 10.50
CA GLN A 302 -9.49 10.02 11.24
C GLN A 302 -9.28 10.05 12.75
N ILE A 303 -8.13 9.56 13.23
CA ILE A 303 -7.78 9.62 14.66
C ILE A 303 -7.83 11.07 15.17
N ARG A 304 -7.33 12.03 14.39
CA ARG A 304 -7.40 13.45 14.75
C ARG A 304 -8.80 14.03 14.69
N HIS A 305 -9.61 13.63 13.71
CA HIS A 305 -10.99 14.07 13.65
C HIS A 305 -11.77 13.60 14.89
N ILE A 306 -11.54 12.36 15.34
CA ILE A 306 -12.11 11.87 16.61
C ILE A 306 -11.60 12.70 17.79
N GLN A 307 -10.29 12.94 17.90
CA GLN A 307 -9.71 13.74 18.99
C GLN A 307 -10.24 15.18 19.05
N ASN A 308 -10.64 15.73 17.90
CA ASN A 308 -11.23 17.07 17.80
C ASN A 308 -12.77 17.07 17.95
N TYR A 309 -13.42 15.91 17.97
CA TYR A 309 -14.87 15.80 18.11
C TYR A 309 -15.29 16.09 19.55
N SER A 310 -15.69 17.34 19.78
CA SER A 310 -15.98 17.88 21.12
C SER A 310 -17.43 17.67 21.55
N ASN A 311 -17.71 17.86 22.84
CA ASN A 311 -19.08 17.90 23.37
C ASN A 311 -19.95 18.95 22.68
N GLN A 312 -19.36 20.06 22.21
CA GLN A 312 -20.07 21.08 21.44
C GLN A 312 -20.51 20.56 20.06
N SER A 313 -19.62 19.84 19.37
CA SER A 313 -19.93 19.20 18.09
C SER A 313 -21.07 18.20 18.27
N TYR A 314 -20.97 17.34 19.30
CA TYR A 314 -22.06 16.45 19.68
C TYR A 314 -23.36 17.18 20.03
N GLN A 315 -23.30 18.30 20.76
CA GLN A 315 -24.50 19.06 21.10
C GLN A 315 -25.24 19.60 19.87
N TRP A 316 -24.53 19.87 18.78
CA TRP A 316 -25.12 20.33 17.52
C TRP A 316 -25.57 19.19 16.62
N GLU A 317 -24.76 18.14 16.50
CA GLU A 317 -25.00 17.03 15.57
C GLU A 317 -25.85 15.90 16.17
N LYS A 318 -25.92 15.80 17.50
CA LYS A 318 -26.65 14.79 18.27
C LYS A 318 -26.30 13.32 17.95
N ARG A 319 -25.12 13.08 17.37
CA ARG A 319 -24.63 11.73 17.01
C ARG A 319 -23.38 11.36 17.77
N LYS A 320 -23.37 10.17 18.38
CA LYS A 320 -22.18 9.57 18.97
C LYS A 320 -21.27 8.99 17.90
N LEU A 321 -20.04 8.63 18.27
CA LEU A 321 -19.10 7.91 17.40
C LEU A 321 -19.15 6.42 17.72
N LEU A 322 -19.40 5.58 16.72
CA LEU A 322 -19.17 4.15 16.74
C LEU A 322 -17.81 3.86 16.11
N VAL A 323 -16.81 3.52 16.93
CA VAL A 323 -15.42 3.40 16.47
C VAL A 323 -14.99 1.94 16.50
N THR A 324 -14.50 1.44 15.37
CA THR A 324 -13.81 0.14 15.30
C THR A 324 -12.31 0.33 15.42
N ASN A 325 -11.65 -0.48 16.25
CA ASN A 325 -10.20 -0.41 16.40
C ASN A 325 -9.58 -1.79 16.67
N TYR A 326 -8.26 -1.84 16.54
CA TYR A 326 -7.47 -2.93 17.11
C TYR A 326 -7.18 -2.65 18.59
N SER A 327 -7.16 -3.72 19.38
CA SER A 327 -6.79 -3.64 20.80
C SER A 327 -5.41 -3.01 21.07
N PHE A 328 -4.45 -3.13 20.14
CA PHE A 328 -3.10 -2.54 20.29
C PHE A 328 -3.01 -1.06 19.86
N LEU A 329 -4.06 -0.49 19.26
CA LEU A 329 -4.08 0.93 18.88
C LEU A 329 -4.52 1.87 20.00
N LYS A 330 -4.91 1.32 21.15
CA LYS A 330 -5.45 2.06 22.29
C LYS A 330 -4.54 3.21 22.73
N GLU A 331 -3.22 3.03 22.66
CA GLU A 331 -2.22 4.01 23.11
C GLU A 331 -2.21 5.32 22.27
N TYR A 332 -2.50 5.24 20.96
CA TYR A 332 -2.43 6.41 20.06
C TYR A 332 -3.74 7.17 19.94
N GLN A 333 -4.83 6.51 20.32
CA GLN A 333 -6.17 6.98 20.03
C GLN A 333 -6.63 8.05 21.02
N ARG A 334 -6.18 8.03 22.29
CA ARG A 334 -6.72 8.89 23.39
C ARG A 334 -8.25 8.95 23.43
N ILE A 335 -8.91 7.96 22.83
CA ILE A 335 -10.37 7.86 22.71
C ILE A 335 -11.02 7.65 24.08
N GLU A 336 -10.23 7.24 25.08
CA GLU A 336 -10.68 7.05 26.45
C GLU A 336 -11.02 8.35 27.19
N ASP A 337 -10.60 9.50 26.65
CA ASP A 337 -10.82 10.79 27.30
C ASP A 337 -12.28 11.30 27.18
N ASN A 338 -13.14 10.62 26.39
CA ASN A 338 -14.55 11.00 26.27
C ASN A 338 -15.51 9.80 26.11
N PRO A 339 -15.70 8.97 27.17
CA PRO A 339 -16.46 7.72 27.10
C PRO A 339 -17.97 7.92 26.82
N PHE A 340 -18.50 9.12 27.02
CA PHE A 340 -19.92 9.40 26.78
C PHE A 340 -20.25 9.63 25.30
N LEU A 341 -19.26 9.97 24.48
CA LEU A 341 -19.44 10.26 23.06
C LEU A 341 -19.06 9.08 22.15
N ILE A 342 -18.36 8.08 22.67
CA ILE A 342 -17.71 7.06 21.86
C ILE A 342 -18.10 5.67 22.32
N GLU A 343 -18.80 4.94 21.45
CA GLU A 343 -19.06 3.51 21.56
C GLU A 343 -17.96 2.77 20.79
N LYS A 344 -17.26 1.83 21.45
CA LYS A 344 -16.16 1.07 20.84
C LYS A 344 -16.63 -0.31 20.41
N LEU A 345 -16.21 -0.70 19.20
CA LEU A 345 -16.28 -2.06 18.69
C LEU A 345 -14.85 -2.60 18.57
N ASP A 346 -14.34 -3.15 19.67
CA ASP A 346 -12.99 -3.72 19.72
C ASP A 346 -12.93 -4.96 18.80
N MET A 347 -11.98 -4.96 17.85
CA MET A 347 -11.71 -6.13 17.01
C MET A 347 -10.38 -6.79 17.40
N ASN A 348 -10.43 -8.10 17.51
CA ASN A 348 -9.26 -8.94 17.74
C ASN A 348 -8.70 -9.49 16.41
N LEU A 349 -7.60 -10.21 16.49
CA LEU A 349 -6.97 -10.80 15.30
C LEU A 349 -7.82 -11.93 14.68
N SER A 350 -8.65 -12.63 15.45
CA SER A 350 -9.56 -13.65 14.93
C SER A 350 -10.69 -13.03 14.10
N ASP A 351 -11.28 -11.92 14.54
CA ASP A 351 -12.34 -11.23 13.78
C ASP A 351 -11.84 -10.80 12.40
N ILE A 352 -10.63 -10.24 12.36
CA ILE A 352 -9.97 -9.85 11.11
C ILE A 352 -9.57 -11.08 10.29
N ALA A 353 -9.14 -12.16 10.93
CA ALA A 353 -8.82 -13.39 10.23
C ALA A 353 -10.07 -14.01 9.59
N GLU A 354 -11.22 -13.95 10.24
CA GLU A 354 -12.51 -14.40 9.69
C GLU A 354 -12.93 -13.55 8.49
N LEU A 355 -12.86 -12.23 8.65
CA LEU A 355 -13.16 -11.28 7.56
C LEU A 355 -12.20 -11.40 6.38
N LEU A 356 -10.94 -11.81 6.57
CA LEU A 356 -9.95 -11.90 5.49
C LEU A 356 -9.73 -13.34 4.98
N PHE A 357 -9.97 -14.36 5.80
CA PHE A 357 -9.67 -15.78 5.54
C PHE A 357 -10.79 -16.73 6.02
N PRO A 358 -12.03 -16.57 5.51
CA PRO A 358 -13.15 -17.40 5.96
C PRO A 358 -12.90 -18.90 5.71
N GLU A 359 -12.09 -19.25 4.71
CA GLU A 359 -11.76 -20.63 4.34
C GLU A 359 -10.76 -21.33 5.28
N THR A 360 -10.06 -20.61 6.16
CA THR A 360 -9.03 -21.20 7.05
C THR A 360 -9.52 -21.53 8.46
N ILE A 361 -10.80 -21.30 8.75
CA ILE A 361 -11.41 -21.54 10.07
C ILE A 361 -12.24 -22.84 10.10
N GLN A 362 -12.34 -23.54 8.97
CA GLN A 362 -12.81 -24.94 8.89
C GLN A 362 -11.66 -25.90 9.21
#